data_AF-A0A9D8TLB2-F1
#
_entry.id   AF-A0A9D8TLB2-F1
#
_cell.length_a   1.000
_cell.length_b   1.000
_cell.length_c   1.000
_cell.angle_alpha   90.00
_cell.angle_beta   90.00
_cell.angle_gamma   90.00
#
_symmetry.space_group_name_H-M   'P 1'
#
loop_
_entity.id
_entity.type
_entity.pdbx_description
1 polymer ?
#
loop_
_entity_poly.entity_id
_entity_poly.type
_entity_poly.pdbx_seq_one_letter_code
_entity_poly.pdbx_strand_id
1 'polypeptide(L)'
;MADISSLIKQFATEAVAGKIEIPENIKDKVLGGISDSIFDSVKQTAQKSGGIQQITELVTGATSASSSPITTLASKIFQSGVAEKLGLSPAVTSAITTMLPTIIDKLKDLDLDEVISAVGKSDAAQGALKKVATSIFGKLFGK
;
A
#
# COMPACT_ATOMS: atom_id res chain seq x y z
N MET A 1 -2.22 3.29 -19.06
CA MET A 1 -2.58 2.80 -17.71
C MET A 1 -1.69 3.54 -16.74
N ALA A 2 -2.28 4.19 -15.73
CA ALA A 2 -1.47 4.80 -14.68
C ALA A 2 -0.78 3.68 -13.90
N ASP A 3 0.51 3.83 -13.61
CA ASP A 3 1.17 2.89 -12.67
C ASP A 3 0.52 3.07 -11.29
N ILE A 4 0.28 1.97 -10.57
CA ILE A 4 -0.28 2.01 -9.21
C ILE A 4 0.47 2.98 -8.31
N SER A 5 1.79 3.10 -8.47
CA SER A 5 2.60 4.06 -7.72
C SER A 5 2.16 5.50 -8.00
N SER A 6 1.79 5.82 -9.25
CA SER A 6 1.26 7.15 -9.60
C SER A 6 -0.10 7.42 -8.95
N LEU A 7 -0.97 6.40 -8.89
CA LEU A 7 -2.28 6.50 -8.23
C LEU A 7 -2.12 6.65 -6.71
N ILE A 8 -1.22 5.88 -6.09
CA ILE A 8 -0.92 6.02 -4.66
C ILE A 8 -0.35 7.42 -4.37
N LYS A 9 0.55 7.95 -5.23
CA LYS A 9 1.06 9.31 -5.08
C LYS A 9 -0.07 10.35 -5.18
N GLN A 10 -1.04 10.16 -6.06
CA GLN A 10 -2.23 11.01 -6.13
C GLN A 10 -3.04 10.95 -4.83
N PHE A 11 -3.36 9.75 -4.32
CA PHE A 11 -4.07 9.58 -3.05
C PHE A 11 -3.31 10.20 -1.87
N ALA A 12 -1.98 10.08 -1.86
CA ALA A 12 -1.14 10.72 -0.85
C ALA A 12 -1.25 12.24 -0.95
N THR A 13 -1.20 12.80 -2.16
CA THR A 13 -1.33 14.24 -2.41
C THR A 13 -2.67 14.76 -1.88
N GLU A 14 -3.77 14.08 -2.20
CA GLU A 14 -5.12 14.42 -1.72
C GLU A 14 -5.24 14.29 -0.21
N ALA A 15 -4.63 13.25 0.39
CA ALA A 15 -4.72 13.01 1.82
C ALA A 15 -3.98 14.06 2.65
N VAL A 16 -2.83 14.57 2.17
CA VAL A 16 -2.01 15.56 2.89
C VAL A 16 -2.37 17.01 2.52
N ALA A 17 -3.06 17.24 1.40
CA ALA A 17 -3.45 18.58 0.94
C ALA A 17 -4.24 19.33 2.02
N GLY A 18 -3.70 20.47 2.46
CA GLY A 18 -4.31 21.31 3.48
C GLY A 18 -4.30 20.74 4.91
N LYS A 19 -3.68 19.57 5.14
CA LYS A 19 -3.60 18.93 6.47
C LYS A 19 -2.18 18.89 7.03
N ILE A 20 -1.18 18.85 6.17
CA ILE A 20 0.24 18.82 6.58
C ILE A 20 0.99 19.85 5.74
N GLU A 21 1.68 20.78 6.41
CA GLU A 21 2.60 21.70 5.74
C GLU A 21 3.92 20.98 5.45
N ILE A 22 4.09 20.57 4.20
CA ILE A 22 5.35 19.99 3.70
C ILE A 22 6.06 21.07 2.88
N PRO A 23 7.33 21.40 3.19
CA PRO A 23 8.07 22.39 2.41
C PRO A 23 8.11 22.03 0.92
N GLU A 24 7.79 22.99 0.05
CA GLU A 24 7.64 22.76 -1.39
C GLU A 24 8.91 22.15 -2.02
N ASN A 25 10.10 22.48 -1.52
CA ASN A 25 11.38 21.94 -2.02
C ASN A 25 11.60 20.44 -1.73
N ILE A 26 10.84 19.85 -0.81
CA ILE A 26 10.90 18.40 -0.49
C ILE A 26 9.57 17.69 -0.71
N LYS A 27 8.49 18.40 -0.97
CA LYS A 27 7.13 17.87 -1.11
C LYS A 27 7.03 16.71 -2.09
N ASP A 28 7.59 16.86 -3.28
CA ASP A 28 7.60 15.78 -4.28
C ASP A 28 8.36 14.53 -3.81
N LYS A 29 9.47 14.71 -3.08
CA LYS A 29 10.25 13.60 -2.51
C LYS A 29 9.50 12.91 -1.39
N VAL A 30 8.79 13.66 -0.56
CA VAL A 30 7.95 13.13 0.51
C VAL A 30 6.77 12.34 -0.07
N LEU A 31 6.03 12.92 -1.03
CA LEU A 31 4.91 12.26 -1.69
C LEU A 31 5.35 11.01 -2.46
N GLY A 32 6.48 11.08 -3.17
CA GLY A 32 7.10 9.92 -3.81
C GLY A 32 7.48 8.86 -2.78
N GLY A 33 8.12 9.24 -1.69
CA GLY A 33 8.48 8.32 -0.62
C GLY A 33 7.29 7.67 0.09
N ILE A 34 6.17 8.39 0.27
CA ILE A 34 4.91 7.80 0.76
C ILE A 34 4.42 6.74 -0.23
N SER A 35 4.36 7.09 -1.51
CA SER A 35 3.95 6.17 -2.58
C SER A 35 4.81 4.91 -2.60
N ASP A 36 6.12 5.07 -2.65
CA ASP A 36 7.09 3.97 -2.68
C ASP A 36 6.96 3.10 -1.43
N SER A 37 6.79 3.72 -0.25
CA SER A 37 6.64 2.98 1.01
C SER A 37 5.37 2.11 1.03
N ILE A 38 4.26 2.65 0.52
CA ILE A 38 3.01 1.89 0.41
C ILE A 38 3.18 0.79 -0.63
N PHE A 39 3.66 1.10 -1.83
CA PHE A 39 3.84 0.11 -2.89
C PHE A 39 4.78 -1.04 -2.45
N ASP A 40 5.91 -0.70 -1.85
CA ASP A 40 6.86 -1.67 -1.30
C ASP A 40 6.25 -2.50 -0.17
N SER A 41 5.39 -1.90 0.67
CA SER A 41 4.68 -2.66 1.71
C SER A 41 3.71 -3.69 1.13
N VAL A 42 2.97 -3.35 0.06
CA VAL A 42 2.07 -4.27 -0.64
C VAL A 42 2.91 -5.36 -1.32
N LYS A 43 3.99 -4.98 -2.01
CA LYS A 43 4.92 -5.90 -2.67
C LYS A 43 5.57 -6.89 -1.70
N GLN A 44 6.12 -6.42 -0.59
CA GLN A 44 6.70 -7.27 0.44
C GLN A 44 5.65 -8.15 1.13
N THR A 45 4.41 -7.67 1.25
CA THR A 45 3.31 -8.48 1.77
C THR A 45 2.99 -9.61 0.78
N ALA A 46 2.89 -9.32 -0.52
CA ALA A 46 2.62 -10.32 -1.56
C ALA A 46 3.64 -11.49 -1.58
N GLN A 47 4.88 -11.22 -1.19
CA GLN A 47 5.96 -12.21 -1.10
C GLN A 47 5.84 -13.16 0.10
N LYS A 48 5.02 -12.83 1.10
CA LYS A 48 4.81 -13.66 2.29
C LYS A 48 3.75 -14.72 2.03
N SER A 49 3.84 -15.84 2.75
CA SER A 49 2.78 -16.85 2.77
C SER A 49 1.45 -16.22 3.23
N GLY A 50 0.38 -16.42 2.46
CA GLY A 50 -0.92 -15.78 2.71
C GLY A 50 -0.99 -14.28 2.39
N GLY A 51 0.10 -13.69 1.88
CA GLY A 51 0.19 -12.26 1.60
C GLY A 51 -0.78 -11.75 0.55
N ILE A 52 -0.98 -12.51 -0.53
CA ILE A 52 -1.99 -12.19 -1.56
C ILE A 52 -3.38 -12.10 -0.94
N GLN A 53 -3.72 -13.01 -0.02
CA GLN A 53 -5.02 -12.97 0.65
C GLN A 53 -5.18 -11.72 1.53
N GLN A 54 -4.13 -11.30 2.23
CA GLN A 54 -4.14 -10.04 3.01
C GLN A 54 -4.34 -8.81 2.12
N ILE A 55 -3.73 -8.81 0.92
CA ILE A 55 -3.91 -7.74 -0.07
C ILE A 55 -5.35 -7.75 -0.59
N THR A 56 -5.88 -8.92 -0.95
CA THR A 56 -7.29 -9.08 -1.35
C THR A 56 -8.24 -8.59 -0.27
N GLU A 57 -8.05 -8.99 0.99
CA GLU A 57 -8.89 -8.58 2.11
C GLU A 57 -8.83 -7.07 2.35
N LEU A 58 -7.66 -6.44 2.16
CA LEU A 58 -7.52 -4.99 2.25
C LEU A 58 -8.28 -4.26 1.11
N VAL A 59 -8.03 -4.64 -0.13
CA VAL A 59 -8.59 -3.99 -1.33
C VAL A 59 -10.10 -4.22 -1.43
N THR A 60 -10.60 -5.39 -1.01
CA THR A 60 -12.05 -5.67 -0.97
C THR A 60 -12.75 -5.10 0.25
N GLY A 61 -12.00 -4.51 1.20
CA GLY A 61 -12.52 -3.94 2.43
C GLY A 61 -12.93 -4.94 3.50
N ALA A 62 -12.58 -6.22 3.36
CA ALA A 62 -12.76 -7.22 4.41
C ALA A 62 -11.89 -6.95 5.65
N THR A 63 -10.78 -6.24 5.49
CA THR A 63 -9.91 -5.78 6.58
C THR A 63 -9.75 -4.25 6.56
N SER A 64 -9.81 -3.62 7.72
CA SER A 64 -9.55 -2.17 7.86
C SER A 64 -8.09 -1.85 7.56
N ALA A 65 -7.84 -0.77 6.80
CA ALA A 65 -6.49 -0.28 6.54
C ALA A 65 -5.74 0.06 7.84
N SER A 66 -6.41 0.58 8.87
CA SER A 66 -5.76 0.92 10.14
C SER A 66 -5.20 -0.28 10.91
N SER A 67 -5.83 -1.44 10.79
CA SER A 67 -5.38 -2.69 11.41
C SER A 67 -4.55 -3.57 10.47
N SER A 68 -4.33 -3.13 9.22
CA SER A 68 -3.65 -3.94 8.22
C SER A 68 -2.14 -4.04 8.48
N PRO A 69 -1.54 -5.23 8.33
CA PRO A 69 -0.09 -5.39 8.38
C PRO A 69 0.62 -4.59 7.27
N ILE A 70 -0.07 -4.31 6.16
CA ILE A 70 0.43 -3.47 5.06
C ILE A 70 0.69 -2.04 5.57
N THR A 71 -0.26 -1.45 6.29
CA THR A 71 -0.12 -0.11 6.89
C THR A 71 0.99 -0.02 7.92
N THR A 72 1.13 -1.07 8.75
CA THR A 72 2.22 -1.15 9.72
C THR A 72 3.57 -1.21 9.02
N LEU A 73 3.68 -1.98 7.94
CA LEU A 73 4.90 -2.11 7.16
C LEU A 73 5.23 -0.82 6.38
N ALA A 74 4.22 -0.20 5.75
CA ALA A 74 4.37 1.09 5.06
C ALA A 74 4.89 2.16 6.01
N SER A 75 4.35 2.23 7.23
CA SER A 75 4.83 3.15 8.27
C SER A 75 6.31 2.95 8.59
N LYS A 76 6.74 1.68 8.76
CA LYS A 76 8.14 1.35 9.04
C LYS A 76 9.06 1.70 7.87
N ILE A 77 8.67 1.37 6.64
CA ILE A 77 9.45 1.68 5.43
C ILE A 77 9.56 3.19 5.25
N PHE A 78 8.47 3.93 5.47
CA PHE A 78 8.49 5.39 5.36
C PHE A 78 9.43 6.01 6.40
N GLN A 79 9.32 5.59 7.66
CA GLN A 79 10.15 6.12 8.75
C GLN A 79 11.65 5.89 8.48
N SER A 80 12.07 4.65 8.24
CA SER A 80 13.50 4.33 8.06
C SER A 80 14.04 4.66 6.66
N GLY A 81 13.17 4.61 5.64
CA GLY A 81 13.57 4.72 4.25
C GLY A 81 13.49 6.14 3.68
N VAL A 82 12.56 6.96 4.18
CA VAL A 82 12.23 8.28 3.62
C VAL A 82 12.42 9.37 4.67
N ALA A 83 11.78 9.26 5.83
CA ALA A 83 11.78 10.31 6.84
C ALA A 83 13.20 10.58 7.36
N GLU A 84 13.95 9.53 7.71
CA GLU A 84 15.35 9.64 8.11
C GLU A 84 16.23 10.25 7.02
N LYS A 85 16.08 9.79 5.76
CA LYS A 85 16.92 10.26 4.64
C LYS A 85 16.64 11.69 4.23
N LEU A 86 15.39 12.13 4.34
CA LEU A 86 14.98 13.49 4.02
C LEU A 86 15.13 14.44 5.22
N GLY A 87 15.55 13.94 6.39
CA GLY A 87 15.68 14.73 7.61
C GLY A 87 14.35 15.31 8.08
N LEU A 88 13.24 14.57 7.91
CA LEU A 88 11.93 15.03 8.34
C LEU A 88 11.87 15.14 9.86
N SER A 89 11.19 16.17 10.36
CA SER A 89 10.97 16.31 11.79
C SER A 89 10.08 15.17 12.31
N PRO A 90 10.18 14.82 13.60
CA PRO A 90 9.29 13.83 14.21
C PRO A 90 7.80 14.18 14.06
N ALA A 91 7.46 15.48 14.11
CA ALA A 91 6.10 15.97 13.94
C ALA A 91 5.55 15.70 12.53
N VAL A 92 6.30 16.05 11.48
CA VAL A 92 5.90 15.78 10.08
C VAL A 92 5.82 14.28 9.83
N THR A 93 6.80 13.53 10.33
CA THR A 93 6.83 12.07 10.21
C THR A 93 5.60 11.43 10.85
N SER A 94 5.26 11.83 12.08
CA SER A 94 4.09 11.33 12.81
C SER A 94 2.79 11.68 12.08
N ALA A 95 2.65 12.93 11.61
CA ALA A 95 1.48 13.37 10.86
C ALA A 95 1.27 12.53 9.60
N ILE A 96 2.33 12.30 8.81
CA ILE A 96 2.25 11.46 7.60
C ILE A 96 1.89 10.02 7.96
N THR A 97 2.53 9.44 8.98
CA THR A 97 2.26 8.04 9.37
C THR A 97 0.81 7.85 9.84
N THR A 98 0.19 8.88 10.43
CA THR A 98 -1.23 8.88 10.82
C THR A 98 -2.16 8.94 9.61
N MET A 99 -1.71 9.51 8.48
CA MET A 99 -2.46 9.57 7.23
C MET A 99 -2.31 8.30 6.37
N LEU A 100 -1.26 7.49 6.56
CA LEU A 100 -1.04 6.26 5.80
C LEU A 100 -2.26 5.32 5.78
N PRO A 101 -2.96 5.04 6.90
CA PRO A 101 -4.19 4.26 6.85
C PRO A 101 -5.22 4.82 5.88
N THR A 102 -5.39 6.15 5.84
CA THR A 102 -6.38 6.80 4.94
C THR A 102 -5.97 6.66 3.48
N ILE A 103 -4.67 6.80 3.18
CA ILE A 103 -4.14 6.65 1.81
C ILE A 103 -4.24 5.18 1.37
N ILE A 104 -3.97 4.23 2.27
CA ILE A 104 -4.05 2.81 2.00
C ILE A 104 -5.50 2.35 1.85
N ASP A 105 -6.45 2.97 2.57
CA ASP A 105 -7.88 2.69 2.40
C ASP A 105 -8.36 2.99 0.99
N LYS A 106 -7.75 4.00 0.33
CA LYS A 106 -8.03 4.34 -1.07
C LYS A 106 -7.61 3.26 -2.08
N LEU A 107 -6.82 2.27 -1.69
CA LEU A 107 -6.54 1.12 -2.56
C LEU A 107 -7.81 0.31 -2.89
N LYS A 108 -8.88 0.46 -2.09
CA LYS A 108 -10.20 -0.12 -2.39
C LYS A 108 -10.86 0.49 -3.63
N ASP A 109 -10.43 1.69 -4.03
CA ASP A 109 -10.93 2.36 -5.24
C ASP A 109 -10.22 1.81 -6.50
N LEU A 110 -9.26 0.89 -6.35
CA LEU A 110 -8.52 0.26 -7.45
C LEU A 110 -9.06 -1.13 -7.80
N ASP A 111 -8.80 -1.57 -9.02
CA ASP A 111 -9.07 -2.95 -9.41
C ASP A 111 -8.11 -3.90 -8.69
N LEU A 112 -8.66 -4.92 -8.02
CA LEU A 112 -7.89 -5.93 -7.31
C LEU A 112 -6.89 -6.63 -8.24
N ASP A 113 -7.28 -6.94 -9.48
CA ASP A 113 -6.41 -7.61 -10.44
C ASP A 113 -5.26 -6.71 -10.86
N GLU A 114 -5.47 -5.39 -10.95
CA GLU A 114 -4.41 -4.42 -11.20
C GLU A 114 -3.41 -4.36 -10.04
N VAL A 115 -3.91 -4.32 -8.80
CA VAL A 115 -3.09 -4.34 -7.57
C VAL A 115 -2.26 -5.60 -7.48
N ILE A 116 -2.90 -6.75 -7.65
CA ILE A 116 -2.27 -8.05 -7.63
C ILE A 116 -1.27 -8.19 -8.77
N SER A 117 -1.59 -7.74 -9.98
CA SER A 117 -0.69 -7.80 -11.15
C SER A 117 0.57 -6.95 -10.94
N ALA A 118 0.43 -5.75 -10.37
CA ALA A 118 1.55 -4.86 -10.10
C ALA A 118 2.55 -5.47 -9.10
N VAL A 119 2.09 -6.22 -8.11
CA VAL A 119 2.94 -6.86 -7.10
C VAL A 119 3.27 -8.33 -7.40
N GLY A 120 2.51 -8.95 -8.30
CA GLY A 120 2.51 -10.38 -8.63
C GLY A 120 3.58 -10.81 -9.63
N LYS A 121 4.44 -9.90 -10.10
CA LYS A 121 5.56 -10.20 -11.02
C LYS A 121 6.70 -11.03 -10.39
N SER A 122 6.43 -11.73 -9.30
CA SER A 122 7.35 -12.63 -8.60
C SER A 122 6.79 -14.06 -8.68
N ASP A 123 7.62 -15.05 -9.01
CA ASP A 123 7.22 -16.46 -9.13
C ASP A 123 6.50 -17.00 -7.88
N ALA A 124 6.87 -16.49 -6.70
CA ALA A 124 6.23 -16.84 -5.43
C ALA A 124 4.79 -16.28 -5.32
N ALA A 125 4.57 -15.07 -5.82
CA ALA A 125 3.27 -14.41 -5.81
C ALA A 125 2.30 -15.09 -6.79
N GLN A 126 2.78 -15.54 -7.95
CA GLN A 126 1.97 -16.30 -8.92
C GLN A 126 1.50 -17.65 -8.36
N GLY A 127 2.35 -18.34 -7.60
CA GLY A 127 1.97 -19.58 -6.91
C GLY A 127 0.90 -19.38 -5.84
N ALA A 128 0.97 -18.28 -5.08
CA ALA A 128 -0.03 -17.92 -4.08
C ALA A 128 -1.37 -17.49 -4.73
N LEU A 129 -1.32 -16.71 -5.81
CA LEU A 129 -2.46 -16.33 -6.64
C LEU A 129 -3.24 -17.53 -7.15
N LYS A 130 -2.55 -18.52 -7.71
CA LYS A 130 -3.18 -19.75 -8.20
C LYS A 130 -3.88 -20.50 -7.08
N LYS A 131 -3.30 -20.55 -5.87
CA LYS A 131 -3.94 -21.18 -4.70
C LYS A 131 -5.17 -20.43 -4.23
N VAL A 132 -5.12 -19.10 -4.14
CA VAL A 132 -6.27 -18.26 -3.75
C VAL A 132 -7.39 -18.40 -4.79
N ALA A 133 -7.08 -18.25 -6.08
CA ALA A 133 -8.05 -18.43 -7.15
C ALA A 133 -8.71 -19.81 -7.10
N THR A 134 -7.91 -20.88 -6.94
CA THR A 134 -8.45 -22.25 -6.82
C THR A 134 -9.30 -22.43 -5.55
N SER A 135 -8.95 -21.78 -4.44
CA SER A 135 -9.70 -21.88 -3.18
C SER A 135 -11.03 -21.13 -3.23
N ILE A 136 -11.05 -19.94 -3.85
CA ILE A 136 -12.26 -19.15 -4.03
C ILE A 136 -13.19 -19.84 -5.04
N PHE A 137 -12.69 -20.22 -6.22
CA PHE A 137 -13.50 -20.95 -7.21
C PHE A 137 -13.95 -22.32 -6.71
N GLY A 138 -13.09 -23.06 -6.00
CA GLY A 138 -13.45 -24.35 -5.40
C GLY A 138 -14.53 -24.25 -4.33
N LYS A 139 -14.61 -23.14 -3.60
CA LYS A 139 -15.69 -22.88 -2.63
C LYS A 139 -16.98 -22.36 -3.29
N LEU A 140 -16.88 -21.67 -4.42
CA LEU A 140 -18.02 -21.06 -5.10
C LEU A 140 -18.75 -22.03 -6.04
N PHE A 141 -18.02 -22.98 -6.64
CA PHE A 141 -18.57 -23.99 -7.56
C PHE A 141 -18.54 -25.42 -6.99
N GLY A 142 -18.05 -25.58 -5.75
CA GLY A 142 -18.03 -26.84 -5.01
C GLY A 142 -19.20 -26.96 -4.05
N LYS A 143 -20.43 -26.89 -4.57
CA LYS A 143 -21.62 -27.54 -4.01
C LYS A 143 -22.74 -27.57 -5.05
#